data_AF-A0A369A5N2-F1
#
_entry.id   AF-A0A369A5N2-F1
#
_cell.length_a   1.000
_cell.length_b   1.000
_cell.length_c   1.000
_cell.angle_alpha   90.00
_cell.angle_beta   90.00
_cell.angle_gamma   90.00
#
_symmetry.space_group_name_H-M   'P 1'
#
loop_
_entity.id
_entity.type
_entity.pdbx_description
1 polymer ?
#
loop_
_entity_poly.entity_id
_entity_poly.type
_entity_poly.pdbx_seq_one_letter_code
_entity_poly.pdbx_strand_id
1 'polypeptide(L)'
;MKQLKLYPFTLFLFIIVNACQSEETIEKSDNNLIDSVQYTIVTRSKEVGTCSNENMQCAKIQIQSLDIKSGITDQKAVNIELDIINEILMIEGNEAATAKNIDDLIDVLLDEYKNLISTIKDYFLPWEVNYTINVVNNNLGLLTVEINYYSYRGGAHGNEYIKYVNYNLFDGAKVRVDSAFDMSKEFLSLCEQIFRKKYKLDAKSSLSESGFYFNADKFYIPDNYYIRDNLLHFIYNRYEIAPYSEGIIEIQVPLSDVFPYIKSEVLQAFVRKHQT
;
A
#
# COMPACT_ATOMS: atom_id res chain seq x y z
N MET A 1 -33.23 -26.01 -91.51
CA MET A 1 -33.01 -24.65 -90.95
C MET A 1 -31.87 -24.73 -89.95
N LYS A 2 -30.67 -24.33 -90.38
CA LYS A 2 -29.48 -24.19 -89.52
C LYS A 2 -29.53 -22.79 -88.91
N GLN A 3 -29.45 -22.67 -87.58
CA GLN A 3 -29.15 -21.39 -86.95
C GLN A 3 -27.84 -21.52 -86.16
N LEU A 4 -26.84 -20.77 -86.64
CA LEU A 4 -25.58 -20.48 -85.97
C LEU A 4 -25.86 -19.80 -84.63
N LYS A 5 -25.28 -20.32 -83.55
CA LYS A 5 -25.17 -19.57 -82.28
C LYS A 5 -23.79 -18.93 -82.22
N LEU A 6 -23.78 -17.59 -82.35
CA LEU A 6 -22.65 -16.73 -82.05
C LEU A 6 -22.35 -16.80 -80.54
N TYR A 7 -21.08 -17.01 -80.19
CA TYR A 7 -20.50 -16.58 -78.92
C TYR A 7 -19.57 -15.41 -79.21
N PRO A 8 -19.59 -14.35 -78.39
CA PRO A 8 -18.35 -13.65 -78.13
C PRO A 8 -18.15 -13.35 -76.64
N PHE A 9 -17.05 -13.91 -76.13
CA PHE A 9 -15.97 -13.14 -75.51
C PHE A 9 -16.35 -12.22 -74.34
N THR A 10 -16.52 -12.81 -73.14
CA THR A 10 -16.33 -12.08 -71.89
C THR A 10 -14.85 -12.01 -71.55
N LEU A 11 -14.29 -10.83 -71.73
CA LEU A 11 -12.95 -10.41 -71.33
C LEU A 11 -12.81 -10.54 -69.80
N PHE A 12 -11.97 -11.47 -69.34
CA PHE A 12 -11.66 -11.62 -67.92
C PHE A 12 -10.65 -10.54 -67.51
N LEU A 13 -11.14 -9.46 -66.88
CA LEU A 13 -10.31 -8.41 -66.31
C LEU A 13 -9.72 -8.91 -64.97
N PHE A 14 -8.46 -9.35 -64.98
CA PHE A 14 -7.72 -9.69 -63.77
C PHE A 14 -7.40 -8.40 -63.00
N ILE A 15 -8.20 -8.10 -61.97
CA ILE A 15 -7.88 -7.06 -60.99
C ILE A 15 -6.85 -7.67 -60.04
N ILE A 16 -5.58 -7.28 -60.23
CA ILE A 16 -4.51 -7.59 -59.27
C ILE A 16 -4.70 -6.66 -58.08
N VAL A 17 -5.39 -7.16 -57.05
CA VAL A 17 -5.47 -6.48 -55.76
C VAL A 17 -4.10 -6.64 -55.09
N ASN A 18 -3.22 -5.65 -55.23
CA ASN A 18 -2.05 -5.52 -54.38
C ASN A 18 -2.55 -5.25 -52.96
N ALA A 19 -2.67 -6.31 -52.16
CA ALA A 19 -2.81 -6.21 -50.73
C ALA A 19 -1.49 -5.64 -50.18
N CYS A 20 -1.40 -4.32 -50.14
CA CYS A 20 -0.44 -3.63 -49.30
C CYS A 20 -0.90 -3.88 -47.85
N GLN A 21 -0.43 -4.97 -47.25
CA GLN A 21 -0.38 -5.04 -45.79
C GLN A 21 0.60 -3.95 -45.39
N SER A 22 0.06 -2.81 -44.96
CA SER A 22 0.76 -2.00 -43.98
C SER A 22 0.98 -2.92 -42.78
N GLU A 23 2.16 -3.52 -42.70
CA GLU A 23 2.68 -3.93 -41.40
C GLU A 23 2.67 -2.68 -40.55
N GLU A 24 1.64 -2.57 -39.69
CA GLU A 24 1.73 -1.75 -38.50
C GLU A 24 2.95 -2.28 -37.77
N THR A 25 4.06 -1.58 -37.97
CA THR A 25 5.16 -1.56 -37.04
C THR A 25 4.53 -1.07 -35.75
N ILE A 26 4.11 -2.01 -34.90
CA ILE A 26 3.97 -1.77 -33.48
C ILE A 26 5.37 -1.34 -33.07
N GLU A 27 5.62 -0.03 -33.08
CA GLU A 27 6.61 0.57 -32.23
C GLU A 27 6.31 -0.01 -30.85
N LYS A 28 7.10 -1.01 -30.44
CA LYS A 28 7.27 -1.30 -29.02
C LYS A 28 7.58 0.06 -28.43
N SER A 29 6.63 0.63 -27.68
CA SER A 29 6.99 1.71 -26.80
C SER A 29 8.15 1.15 -26.00
N ASP A 30 9.30 1.81 -26.09
CA ASP A 30 10.29 1.72 -25.04
C ASP A 30 9.57 2.24 -23.79
N ASN A 31 8.79 1.36 -23.16
CA ASN A 31 8.42 1.47 -21.77
C ASN A 31 9.77 1.43 -21.09
N ASN A 32 10.37 2.60 -20.87
CA ASN A 32 11.43 2.78 -19.89
C ASN A 32 10.95 2.02 -18.67
N LEU A 33 11.53 0.83 -18.45
CA LEU A 33 11.15 -0.05 -17.36
C LEU A 33 11.54 0.71 -16.10
N ILE A 34 10.55 1.33 -15.46
CA ILE A 34 10.77 2.09 -14.24
C ILE A 34 11.19 1.07 -13.19
N ASP A 35 12.48 1.01 -12.89
CA ASP A 35 13.02 0.07 -11.91
C ASP A 35 12.88 0.64 -10.49
N SER A 36 13.31 1.87 -10.28
CA SER A 36 13.34 2.52 -8.97
C SER A 36 13.19 4.04 -9.08
N VAL A 37 12.91 4.70 -7.95
CA VAL A 37 12.92 6.16 -7.83
C VAL A 37 14.12 6.65 -7.03
N GLN A 38 14.60 7.86 -7.32
CA GLN A 38 15.48 8.59 -6.41
C GLN A 38 14.61 9.41 -5.45
N TYR A 39 14.92 9.38 -4.16
CA TYR A 39 14.10 10.04 -3.15
C TYR A 39 14.95 10.58 -2.00
N THR A 40 14.36 11.48 -1.22
CA THR A 40 14.88 11.92 0.07
C THR A 40 13.78 11.82 1.14
N ILE A 41 14.17 11.52 2.38
CA ILE A 41 13.25 11.60 3.52
C ILE A 41 13.43 12.96 4.18
N VAL A 42 12.34 13.72 4.29
CA VAL A 42 12.34 15.06 4.87
C VAL A 42 11.53 15.04 6.16
N THR A 43 12.15 15.48 7.26
CA THR A 43 11.45 15.67 8.54
C THR A 43 10.92 17.10 8.63
N ARG A 44 9.62 17.23 8.90
CA ARG A 44 8.99 18.50 9.28
C ARG A 44 8.42 18.37 10.68
N SER A 45 8.46 19.46 11.44
CA SER A 45 7.89 19.49 12.78
C SER A 45 7.35 20.87 13.12
N LYS A 46 6.25 20.91 13.85
CA LYS A 46 5.73 22.13 14.48
C LYS A 46 5.39 21.84 15.93
N GLU A 47 5.39 22.88 16.74
CA GLU A 47 5.07 22.81 18.16
C GLU A 47 4.13 23.96 18.55
N VAL A 48 3.21 23.68 19.46
CA VAL A 48 2.40 24.68 20.18
C VAL A 48 2.78 24.60 21.66
N GLY A 49 3.00 25.77 22.29
CA GLY A 49 3.49 25.84 23.65
C GLY A 49 5.01 25.66 23.74
N THR A 50 5.51 25.23 24.89
CA THR A 50 6.92 24.86 25.08
C THR A 50 6.97 23.54 25.82
N CYS A 51 7.11 22.44 25.10
CA CYS A 51 7.19 21.09 25.64
C CYS A 51 8.44 20.92 26.48
N SER A 52 8.30 21.27 27.76
CA SER A 52 9.33 21.23 28.79
C SER A 52 8.70 20.70 30.07
N ASN A 53 9.52 20.29 31.02
CA ASN A 53 9.04 19.72 32.28
C ASN A 53 8.13 20.68 33.08
N GLU A 54 8.18 21.98 32.80
CA GLU A 54 7.42 23.01 33.51
C GLU A 54 6.12 23.41 32.81
N ASN A 55 6.01 23.18 31.49
CA ASN A 55 4.83 23.54 30.72
C ASN A 55 4.22 22.29 30.08
N MET A 56 3.18 21.79 30.73
CA MET A 56 2.52 20.55 30.35
C MET A 56 1.45 20.77 29.25
N GLN A 57 1.05 22.02 28.99
CA GLN A 57 0.10 22.36 27.94
C GLN A 57 0.85 22.67 26.63
N CYS A 58 1.38 21.62 26.00
CA CYS A 58 2.08 21.71 24.74
C CYS A 58 1.69 20.57 23.78
N ALA A 59 1.95 20.76 22.49
CA ALA A 59 1.86 19.69 21.51
C ALA A 59 3.02 19.79 20.53
N LYS A 60 3.72 18.67 20.32
CA LYS A 60 4.77 18.53 19.31
C LYS A 60 4.36 17.48 18.29
N ILE A 61 4.38 17.88 17.02
CA ILE A 61 4.05 17.01 15.90
C ILE A 61 5.24 16.99 14.95
N GLN A 62 5.70 15.79 14.61
CA GLN A 62 6.81 15.57 13.70
C GLN A 62 6.42 14.52 12.66
N ILE A 63 6.56 14.85 11.38
CA ILE A 63 6.21 13.97 10.28
C ILE A 63 7.39 13.90 9.31
N GLN A 64 7.85 12.70 9.03
CA GLN A 64 8.70 12.42 7.87
C GLN A 64 7.85 12.23 6.62
N SER A 65 8.36 12.71 5.49
CA SER A 65 7.73 12.52 4.19
C SER A 65 8.73 11.97 3.17
N LEU A 66 8.21 11.20 2.23
CA LEU A 66 8.95 10.70 1.08
C LEU A 66 8.89 11.72 -0.06
N ASP A 67 10.01 12.37 -0.35
CA ASP A 67 10.12 13.35 -1.44
C ASP A 67 10.83 12.70 -2.63
N ILE A 68 10.06 12.30 -3.65
CA ILE A 68 10.55 11.63 -4.85
C ILE A 68 11.14 12.66 -5.81
N LYS A 69 12.43 12.52 -6.13
CA LYS A 69 13.20 13.46 -6.95
C LYS A 69 13.22 13.12 -8.43
N SER A 70 13.23 11.84 -8.78
CA SER A 70 13.25 11.38 -10.17
C SER A 70 12.90 9.89 -10.30
N GLY A 71 12.70 9.42 -11.53
CA GLY A 71 12.40 8.02 -11.87
C GLY A 71 10.96 7.80 -12.33
N ILE A 72 10.05 8.65 -11.86
CA ILE A 72 8.65 8.75 -12.30
C ILE A 72 8.33 10.21 -12.66
N THR A 73 7.16 10.45 -13.24
CA THR A 73 6.70 11.82 -13.52
C THR A 73 6.33 12.57 -12.24
N ASP A 74 6.45 13.89 -12.25
CA ASP A 74 6.10 14.75 -11.11
C ASP A 74 4.66 14.50 -10.63
N GLN A 75 3.71 14.30 -11.55
CA GLN A 75 2.32 14.01 -11.19
C GLN A 75 2.19 12.71 -10.39
N LYS A 76 2.93 11.66 -10.75
CA LYS A 76 2.92 10.39 -10.00
C LYS A 76 3.59 10.55 -8.64
N ALA A 77 4.70 11.28 -8.57
CA ALA A 77 5.37 11.60 -7.32
C ALA A 77 4.43 12.32 -6.34
N VAL A 78 3.72 13.36 -6.82
CA VAL A 78 2.73 14.11 -6.03
C VAL A 78 1.56 13.21 -5.60
N ASN A 79 1.06 12.34 -6.49
CA ASN A 79 -0.03 11.42 -6.14
C ASN A 79 0.39 10.44 -5.02
N ILE A 80 1.61 9.91 -5.08
CA ILE A 80 2.14 9.02 -4.03
C ILE A 80 2.27 9.79 -2.70
N GLU A 81 2.79 11.02 -2.71
CA GLU A 81 2.89 11.85 -1.50
C GLU A 81 1.51 12.13 -0.89
N LEU A 82 0.51 12.51 -1.71
CA LEU A 82 -0.86 12.72 -1.27
C LEU A 82 -1.51 11.43 -0.74
N ASP A 83 -1.25 10.29 -1.36
CA ASP A 83 -1.71 9.00 -0.87
C ASP A 83 -1.11 8.68 0.51
N ILE A 84 0.17 8.94 0.75
CA ILE A 84 0.81 8.76 2.07
C ILE A 84 0.15 9.68 3.12
N ILE A 85 -0.12 10.94 2.75
CA ILE A 85 -0.86 11.88 3.63
C ILE A 85 -2.24 11.34 3.98
N ASN A 86 -2.96 10.79 3.01
CA ASN A 86 -4.28 10.19 3.23
C ASN A 86 -4.21 8.95 4.13
N GLU A 87 -3.19 8.10 4.00
CA GLU A 87 -2.97 6.96 4.90
C GLU A 87 -2.70 7.44 6.34
N ILE A 88 -1.95 8.54 6.53
CA ILE A 88 -1.75 9.16 7.85
C ILE A 88 -3.08 9.67 8.42
N LEU A 89 -3.90 10.36 7.63
CA LEU A 89 -5.24 10.82 8.07
C LEU A 89 -6.16 9.66 8.45
N MET A 90 -6.08 8.53 7.75
CA MET A 90 -6.80 7.30 8.11
C MET A 90 -6.31 6.70 9.43
N ILE A 91 -5.01 6.71 9.69
CA ILE A 91 -4.43 6.25 10.97
C ILE A 91 -4.93 7.11 12.14
N GLU A 92 -5.05 8.42 11.94
CA GLU A 92 -5.61 9.35 12.95
C GLU A 92 -7.14 9.21 13.11
N GLY A 93 -7.81 8.44 12.25
CA GLY A 93 -9.27 8.28 12.27
C GLY A 93 -10.04 9.52 11.81
N ASN A 94 -9.39 10.43 11.07
CA ASN A 94 -9.97 11.69 10.61
C ASN A 94 -10.29 11.65 9.11
N GLU A 95 -11.25 10.79 8.74
CA GLU A 95 -11.59 10.52 7.33
C GLU A 95 -12.18 11.72 6.57
N ALA A 96 -12.70 12.72 7.29
CA ALA A 96 -13.27 13.92 6.69
C ALA A 96 -12.25 15.04 6.45
N ALA A 97 -11.09 14.98 7.13
CA ALA A 97 -10.02 15.96 6.93
C ALA A 97 -9.33 15.75 5.58
N THR A 98 -8.76 16.84 5.07
CA THR A 98 -7.91 16.81 3.87
C THR A 98 -6.70 17.68 4.13
N ALA A 99 -5.54 17.27 3.61
CA ALA A 99 -4.31 18.06 3.68
C ALA A 99 -3.63 18.03 2.31
N LYS A 100 -3.14 19.18 1.86
CA LYS A 100 -2.53 19.32 0.53
C LYS A 100 -1.05 18.98 0.51
N ASN A 101 -0.42 18.99 1.68
CA ASN A 101 0.99 18.70 1.91
C ASN A 101 1.21 18.43 3.40
N ILE A 102 2.45 18.12 3.77
CA ILE A 102 2.81 17.76 5.15
C ILE A 102 2.67 18.94 6.12
N ASP A 103 2.95 20.17 5.70
CA ASP A 103 2.80 21.34 6.57
C ASP A 103 1.34 21.59 6.94
N ASP A 104 0.44 21.41 5.97
CA ASP A 104 -1.02 21.46 6.12
C ASP A 104 -1.53 20.33 7.02
N LEU A 105 -1.01 19.10 6.85
CA LEU A 105 -1.31 17.96 7.71
C LEU A 105 -0.91 18.22 9.18
N ILE A 106 0.29 18.77 9.40
CA ILE A 106 0.73 19.13 10.75
C ILE A 106 -0.19 20.20 11.36
N ASP A 107 -0.63 21.19 10.56
CA ASP A 107 -1.56 22.21 11.03
C ASP A 107 -2.93 21.63 11.41
N VAL A 108 -3.47 20.69 10.62
CA VAL A 108 -4.71 19.95 10.96
C VAL A 108 -4.59 19.29 12.33
N LEU A 109 -3.50 18.55 12.57
CA LEU A 109 -3.32 17.83 13.83
C LEU A 109 -3.05 18.77 15.02
N LEU A 110 -2.36 19.89 14.81
CA LEU A 110 -2.17 20.92 15.85
C LEU A 110 -3.47 21.65 16.16
N ASP A 111 -4.34 21.87 15.17
CA ASP A 111 -5.64 22.50 15.39
C ASP A 111 -6.57 21.63 16.22
N GLU A 112 -6.48 20.28 16.11
CA GLU A 112 -7.16 19.37 17.05
C GLU A 112 -6.74 19.64 18.50
N TYR A 113 -5.43 19.79 18.75
CA TYR A 113 -4.92 20.11 20.08
C TYR A 113 -5.40 21.48 20.58
N LYS A 114 -5.31 22.52 19.73
CA LYS A 114 -5.76 23.88 20.07
C LYS A 114 -7.26 23.90 20.41
N ASN A 115 -8.07 23.16 19.67
CA ASN A 115 -9.50 23.00 19.93
C ASN A 115 -9.76 22.28 21.26
N LEU A 116 -8.97 21.23 21.56
CA LEU A 116 -9.07 20.52 22.82
C LEU A 116 -8.79 21.43 24.03
N ILE A 117 -7.68 22.17 24.01
CA ILE A 117 -7.27 23.02 25.14
C ILE A 117 -8.16 24.26 25.34
N SER A 118 -8.83 24.73 24.28
CA SER A 118 -9.80 25.81 24.38
C SER A 118 -11.17 25.33 24.89
N THR A 119 -11.50 24.06 24.67
CA THR A 119 -12.76 23.44 25.09
C THR A 119 -12.69 22.90 26.52
N ILE A 120 -11.55 22.31 26.90
CA ILE A 120 -11.36 21.69 28.21
C ILE A 120 -10.46 22.60 29.06
N LYS A 121 -11.09 23.35 29.96
CA LYS A 121 -10.45 24.41 30.78
C LYS A 121 -9.23 23.95 31.58
N ASP A 122 -9.21 22.69 32.01
CA ASP A 122 -8.14 22.12 32.86
C ASP A 122 -7.33 21.06 32.10
N TYR A 123 -7.24 21.16 30.77
CA TYR A 123 -6.40 20.27 29.99
C TYR A 123 -4.94 20.71 30.03
N PHE A 124 -4.08 19.88 30.62
CA PHE A 124 -2.65 20.16 30.79
C PHE A 124 -1.77 19.01 30.29
N LEU A 125 -2.29 18.07 29.49
CA LEU A 125 -1.47 16.94 29.04
C LEU A 125 -0.71 17.30 27.76
N PRO A 126 0.60 16.96 27.67
CA PRO A 126 1.36 17.22 26.47
C PRO A 126 0.99 16.21 25.38
N TRP A 127 0.98 16.65 24.14
CA TRP A 127 0.90 15.78 22.97
C TRP A 127 2.27 15.59 22.33
N GLU A 128 2.58 14.35 22.00
CA GLU A 128 3.68 13.99 21.11
C GLU A 128 3.12 13.10 20.01
N VAL A 129 3.32 13.51 18.75
CA VAL A 129 2.89 12.73 17.58
C VAL A 129 4.07 12.65 16.61
N ASN A 130 4.50 11.43 16.30
CA ASN A 130 5.63 11.17 15.42
C ASN A 130 5.21 10.19 14.30
N TYR A 131 5.48 10.59 13.06
CA TYR A 131 5.43 9.73 11.89
C TYR A 131 6.82 9.60 11.28
N THR A 132 7.28 8.38 11.10
CA THR A 132 8.55 8.08 10.41
C THR A 132 8.31 7.25 9.17
N ILE A 133 9.12 7.50 8.13
CA ILE A 133 9.00 6.85 6.82
C ILE A 133 10.27 6.05 6.54
N ASN A 134 10.09 4.77 6.23
CA ASN A 134 11.14 3.89 5.73
C ASN A 134 10.77 3.35 4.35
N VAL A 135 11.73 3.30 3.43
CA VAL A 135 11.53 2.64 2.13
C VAL A 135 12.05 1.21 2.23
N VAL A 136 11.13 0.25 2.16
CA VAL A 136 11.40 -1.19 2.32
C VAL A 136 11.88 -1.80 1.00
N ASN A 137 11.18 -1.48 -0.09
CA ASN A 137 11.51 -1.90 -1.45
C ASN A 137 11.50 -0.69 -2.37
N ASN A 138 12.45 -0.62 -3.30
CA ASN A 138 12.53 0.40 -4.33
C ASN A 138 13.32 -0.16 -5.52
N ASN A 139 12.78 -1.20 -6.15
CA ASN A 139 13.37 -1.85 -7.31
C ASN A 139 12.27 -2.60 -8.08
N LEU A 140 12.56 -2.98 -9.33
CA LEU A 140 11.67 -3.78 -10.19
C LEU A 140 10.27 -3.18 -10.36
N GLY A 141 10.16 -1.86 -10.28
CA GLY A 141 8.90 -1.13 -10.36
C GLY A 141 8.05 -1.20 -9.10
N LEU A 142 8.52 -1.83 -8.02
CA LEU A 142 7.84 -1.86 -6.73
C LEU A 142 8.50 -0.86 -5.76
N LEU A 143 7.69 0.07 -5.26
CA LEU A 143 8.03 0.92 -4.13
C LEU A 143 7.18 0.49 -2.93
N THR A 144 7.79 0.02 -1.85
CA THR A 144 7.11 -0.26 -0.58
C THR A 144 7.55 0.75 0.46
N VAL A 145 6.58 1.49 1.00
CA VAL A 145 6.78 2.50 2.03
C VAL A 145 6.21 1.99 3.34
N GLU A 146 7.01 2.00 4.40
CA GLU A 146 6.63 1.74 5.77
C GLU A 146 6.43 3.08 6.49
N ILE A 147 5.25 3.25 7.08
CA ILE A 147 4.85 4.39 7.90
C ILE A 147 4.75 3.88 9.33
N ASN A 148 5.68 4.28 10.19
CA ASN A 148 5.55 4.05 11.63
C ASN A 148 4.97 5.28 12.29
N TYR A 149 3.96 5.04 13.12
CA TYR A 149 3.27 6.03 13.91
C TYR A 149 3.53 5.76 15.39
N TYR A 150 3.88 6.83 16.10
CA TYR A 150 3.81 6.90 17.54
C TYR A 150 2.99 8.11 17.94
N SER A 151 2.06 7.95 18.89
CA SER A 151 1.43 9.08 19.54
C SER A 151 1.30 8.90 21.04
N TYR A 152 1.49 9.98 21.77
CA TYR A 152 1.10 10.13 23.15
C TYR A 152 0.21 11.37 23.23
N ARG A 153 -1.08 11.17 23.49
CA ARG A 153 -2.07 12.26 23.63
C ARG A 153 -2.61 12.34 25.08
N GLY A 154 -1.81 11.86 26.04
CA GLY A 154 -2.20 11.61 27.43
C GLY A 154 -2.59 10.16 27.71
N GLY A 155 -2.66 9.77 28.99
CA GLY A 155 -2.99 8.41 29.42
C GLY A 155 -1.81 7.67 30.05
N ALA A 156 -1.89 6.34 30.13
CA ALA A 156 -0.89 5.51 30.80
C ALA A 156 0.35 5.21 29.92
N HIS A 157 0.20 5.19 28.60
CA HIS A 157 1.25 4.88 27.63
C HIS A 157 0.96 5.52 26.27
N GLY A 158 1.96 5.53 25.38
CA GLY A 158 1.78 5.89 23.97
C GLY A 158 1.12 4.78 23.15
N ASN A 159 0.68 5.14 21.96
CA ASN A 159 0.13 4.27 20.94
C ASN A 159 1.12 4.14 19.79
N GLU A 160 1.22 2.94 19.24
CA GLU A 160 2.08 2.64 18.09
C GLU A 160 1.25 1.96 17.01
N TYR A 161 1.52 2.31 15.76
CA TYR A 161 0.91 1.68 14.59
C TYR A 161 1.93 1.61 13.46
N ILE A 162 1.89 0.55 12.68
CA ILE A 162 2.75 0.37 11.50
C ILE A 162 1.88 0.10 10.28
N LYS A 163 2.10 0.85 9.21
CA LYS A 163 1.43 0.68 7.92
C LYS A 163 2.46 0.49 6.81
N TYR A 164 2.27 -0.53 5.99
CA TYR A 164 2.97 -0.71 4.74
C TYR A 164 2.06 -0.35 3.58
N VAL A 165 2.59 0.42 2.64
CA VAL A 165 1.91 0.81 1.41
C VAL A 165 2.80 0.43 0.23
N ASN A 166 2.24 -0.36 -0.70
CA ASN A 166 2.94 -0.85 -1.87
C ASN A 166 2.45 -0.05 -3.09
N TYR A 167 3.37 0.48 -3.88
CA TYR A 167 3.09 1.25 -5.08
C TYR A 167 3.71 0.59 -6.30
N ASN A 168 2.91 0.50 -7.37
CA ASN A 168 3.38 0.19 -8.70
C ASN A 168 3.95 1.46 -9.32
N LEU A 169 5.26 1.54 -9.56
CA LEU A 169 5.91 2.72 -10.14
C LEU A 169 5.53 2.96 -11.60
N PHE A 170 5.04 1.92 -12.31
CA PHE A 170 4.62 2.04 -13.71
C PHE A 170 3.40 2.95 -13.88
N ASP A 171 2.42 2.88 -12.99
CA ASP A 171 1.18 3.69 -13.03
C ASP A 171 1.02 4.65 -11.84
N GLY A 172 1.78 4.43 -10.77
CA GLY A 172 1.71 5.18 -9.50
C GLY A 172 0.62 4.68 -8.55
N ALA A 173 -0.06 3.57 -8.88
CA ALA A 173 -1.20 3.08 -8.11
C ALA A 173 -0.77 2.21 -6.91
N LYS A 174 -1.61 2.22 -5.85
CA LYS A 174 -1.46 1.31 -4.72
C LYS A 174 -1.76 -0.13 -5.15
N VAL A 175 -0.87 -1.04 -4.76
CA VAL A 175 -1.02 -2.48 -4.95
C VAL A 175 -1.68 -3.05 -3.69
N ARG A 176 -3.02 -3.01 -3.64
CA ARG A 176 -3.81 -3.54 -2.52
C ARG A 176 -3.84 -5.07 -2.53
N VAL A 177 -3.99 -5.71 -1.38
CA VAL A 177 -3.98 -7.17 -1.22
C VAL A 177 -5.02 -7.87 -2.10
N ASP A 178 -6.21 -7.29 -2.23
CA ASP A 178 -7.32 -7.81 -3.04
C ASP A 178 -7.09 -7.71 -4.56
N SER A 179 -6.29 -6.73 -4.99
CA SER A 179 -5.81 -6.57 -6.37
C SER A 179 -4.53 -7.38 -6.64
N ALA A 180 -3.72 -7.59 -5.61
CA ALA A 180 -2.43 -8.25 -5.66
C ALA A 180 -2.54 -9.76 -5.76
N PHE A 181 -3.49 -10.35 -5.03
CA PHE A 181 -3.65 -11.78 -4.88
C PHE A 181 -5.05 -12.23 -5.29
N ASP A 182 -5.21 -13.53 -5.52
CA ASP A 182 -6.47 -14.06 -6.01
C ASP A 182 -7.61 -14.11 -4.99
N MET A 183 -7.26 -13.99 -3.70
CA MET A 183 -8.17 -14.10 -2.55
C MET A 183 -8.99 -15.41 -2.57
N SER A 184 -8.44 -16.46 -3.19
CA SER A 184 -9.04 -17.79 -3.21
C SER A 184 -9.13 -18.39 -1.82
N LYS A 185 -10.03 -19.37 -1.65
CA LYS A 185 -10.17 -20.09 -0.38
C LYS A 185 -8.88 -20.86 -0.06
N GLU A 186 -8.20 -21.34 -1.09
CA GLU A 186 -6.93 -22.04 -1.02
C GLU A 186 -5.84 -21.11 -0.48
N PHE A 187 -5.72 -19.89 -1.00
CA PHE A 187 -4.76 -18.90 -0.51
C PHE A 187 -5.02 -18.49 0.95
N LEU A 188 -6.28 -18.20 1.29
CA LEU A 188 -6.65 -17.85 2.66
C LEU A 188 -6.42 -19.01 3.63
N SER A 189 -6.71 -20.26 3.21
CA SER A 189 -6.45 -21.47 3.99
C SER A 189 -4.96 -21.70 4.22
N LEU A 190 -4.11 -21.46 3.21
CA LEU A 190 -2.65 -21.50 3.36
C LEU A 190 -2.18 -20.52 4.44
N CYS A 191 -2.64 -19.27 4.37
CA CYS A 191 -2.29 -18.24 5.35
C CYS A 191 -2.80 -18.59 6.76
N GLU A 192 -4.03 -19.11 6.87
CA GLU A 192 -4.61 -19.54 8.15
C GLU A 192 -3.83 -20.71 8.75
N GLN A 193 -3.41 -21.69 7.94
CA GLN A 193 -2.60 -22.81 8.41
C GLN A 193 -1.26 -22.35 9.00
N ILE A 194 -0.62 -21.37 8.35
CA ILE A 194 0.62 -20.77 8.85
C ILE A 194 0.37 -20.04 10.17
N PHE A 195 -0.71 -19.24 10.26
CA PHE A 195 -1.12 -18.56 11.48
C PHE A 195 -1.36 -19.57 12.62
N ARG A 196 -2.19 -20.59 12.40
CA ARG A 196 -2.49 -21.61 13.41
C ARG A 196 -1.24 -22.35 13.85
N LYS A 197 -0.33 -22.68 12.94
CA LYS A 197 0.96 -23.31 13.27
C LYS A 197 1.83 -22.41 14.15
N LYS A 198 1.93 -21.11 13.84
CA LYS A 198 2.71 -20.14 14.63
C LYS A 198 2.20 -20.06 16.07
N TYR A 199 0.88 -20.06 16.25
CA TYR A 199 0.22 -19.96 17.56
C TYR A 199 -0.16 -21.30 18.20
N LYS A 200 0.30 -22.42 17.62
CA LYS A 200 0.06 -23.80 18.12
C LYS A 200 -1.44 -24.11 18.33
N LEU A 201 -2.27 -23.64 17.41
CA LEU A 201 -3.71 -23.86 17.42
C LEU A 201 -4.08 -25.14 16.68
N ASP A 202 -5.08 -25.85 17.17
CA ASP A 202 -5.65 -26.98 16.44
C ASP A 202 -6.33 -26.51 15.15
N ALA A 203 -6.35 -27.39 14.14
CA ALA A 203 -6.91 -27.06 12.83
C ALA A 203 -8.41 -26.70 12.85
N LYS A 204 -9.12 -27.06 13.93
CA LYS A 204 -10.57 -26.83 14.10
C LYS A 204 -10.92 -26.07 15.39
N SER A 205 -9.93 -25.65 16.18
CA SER A 205 -10.23 -24.85 17.38
C SER A 205 -10.75 -23.48 16.97
N SER A 206 -11.63 -22.92 17.81
CA SER A 206 -12.08 -21.55 17.63
C SER A 206 -10.90 -20.60 17.82
N LEU A 207 -10.76 -19.62 16.92
CA LEU A 207 -9.78 -18.55 17.05
C LEU A 207 -10.15 -17.65 18.23
N SER A 208 -11.44 -17.40 18.43
CA SER A 208 -11.95 -16.60 19.55
C SER A 208 -11.69 -17.23 20.92
N GLU A 209 -11.96 -18.52 21.08
CA GLU A 209 -11.64 -19.25 22.32
C GLU A 209 -10.12 -19.35 22.56
N SER A 210 -9.32 -19.24 21.50
CA SER A 210 -7.86 -19.19 21.55
C SER A 210 -7.30 -17.79 21.84
N GLY A 211 -8.16 -16.79 22.07
CA GLY A 211 -7.77 -15.43 22.45
C GLY A 211 -7.67 -14.42 21.31
N PHE A 212 -8.08 -14.77 20.09
CA PHE A 212 -8.01 -13.88 18.92
C PHE A 212 -9.36 -13.26 18.55
N TYR A 213 -9.36 -12.01 18.09
CA TYR A 213 -10.56 -11.21 17.84
C TYR A 213 -11.05 -11.27 16.38
N PHE A 214 -10.97 -12.43 15.74
CA PHE A 214 -11.49 -12.60 14.38
C PHE A 214 -13.02 -12.53 14.39
N ASN A 215 -13.59 -11.59 13.63
CA ASN A 215 -15.03 -11.41 13.53
C ASN A 215 -15.70 -12.69 13.00
N ALA A 216 -16.75 -13.14 13.70
CA ALA A 216 -17.45 -14.39 13.42
C ALA A 216 -16.51 -15.62 13.33
N ASP A 217 -15.38 -15.60 14.04
CA ASP A 217 -14.37 -16.65 14.05
C ASP A 217 -13.77 -16.93 12.65
N LYS A 218 -13.83 -15.94 11.76
CA LYS A 218 -13.40 -16.05 10.37
C LYS A 218 -12.03 -15.41 10.17
N PHE A 219 -11.05 -16.24 9.80
CA PHE A 219 -9.73 -15.75 9.40
C PHE A 219 -9.80 -14.83 8.18
N TYR A 220 -8.99 -13.77 8.20
CA TYR A 220 -8.77 -12.85 7.08
C TYR A 220 -7.30 -12.42 7.07
N ILE A 221 -6.78 -12.01 5.92
CA ILE A 221 -5.47 -11.34 5.79
C ILE A 221 -5.68 -9.82 5.65
N PRO A 222 -4.84 -8.98 6.27
CA PRO A 222 -4.94 -7.53 6.21
C PRO A 222 -4.39 -6.99 4.87
N ASP A 223 -4.80 -5.79 4.51
CA ASP A 223 -4.19 -5.02 3.40
C ASP A 223 -2.82 -4.43 3.79
N ASN A 224 -2.43 -4.57 5.07
CA ASN A 224 -1.14 -4.15 5.59
C ASN A 224 -0.11 -5.27 5.38
N TYR A 225 0.60 -5.23 4.25
CA TYR A 225 1.54 -6.28 3.87
C TYR A 225 2.78 -5.72 3.19
N TYR A 226 3.87 -6.49 3.22
CA TYR A 226 5.09 -6.18 2.48
C TYR A 226 5.85 -7.46 2.12
N ILE A 227 6.82 -7.34 1.22
CA ILE A 227 7.71 -8.45 0.86
C ILE A 227 9.13 -8.09 1.31
N ARG A 228 9.79 -9.01 2.03
CA ARG A 228 11.19 -8.90 2.46
C ARG A 228 11.73 -10.31 2.74
N ASP A 229 13.01 -10.53 2.47
CA ASP A 229 13.72 -11.78 2.81
C ASP A 229 13.02 -13.06 2.30
N ASN A 230 12.52 -13.02 1.06
CA ASN A 230 11.79 -14.12 0.42
C ASN A 230 10.50 -14.56 1.14
N LEU A 231 9.94 -13.67 1.95
CA LEU A 231 8.68 -13.85 2.66
C LEU A 231 7.71 -12.72 2.28
N LEU A 232 6.45 -13.09 2.10
CA LEU A 232 5.31 -12.18 2.15
C LEU A 232 4.87 -12.06 3.60
N HIS A 233 4.86 -10.83 4.12
CA HIS A 233 4.50 -10.52 5.49
C HIS A 233 3.15 -9.83 5.52
N PHE A 234 2.23 -10.33 6.34
CA PHE A 234 0.97 -9.67 6.68
C PHE A 234 1.01 -9.20 8.12
N ILE A 235 0.62 -7.94 8.37
CA ILE A 235 0.78 -7.28 9.65
C ILE A 235 -0.58 -6.88 10.23
N TYR A 236 -0.90 -7.43 11.40
CA TYR A 236 -2.01 -6.99 12.22
C TYR A 236 -1.46 -6.13 13.34
N ASN A 237 -1.95 -4.89 13.43
CA ASN A 237 -1.54 -3.97 14.49
C ASN A 237 -2.09 -4.41 15.85
N ARG A 238 -1.57 -3.79 16.92
CA ARG A 238 -2.07 -4.01 18.29
C ARG A 238 -3.58 -3.78 18.32
N TYR A 239 -4.31 -4.60 19.08
CA TYR A 239 -5.78 -4.61 19.16
C TYR A 239 -6.55 -5.09 17.93
N GLU A 240 -5.90 -5.30 16.78
CA GLU A 240 -6.61 -5.65 15.54
C GLU A 240 -7.20 -7.07 15.60
N ILE A 241 -6.42 -8.04 16.06
CA ILE A 241 -6.87 -9.43 16.22
C ILE A 241 -6.49 -10.04 17.58
N ALA A 242 -5.91 -9.27 18.50
CA ALA A 242 -5.45 -9.74 19.80
C ALA A 242 -5.27 -8.58 20.80
N PRO A 243 -5.24 -8.83 22.13
CA PRO A 243 -4.98 -7.76 23.10
C PRO A 243 -3.61 -7.11 22.93
N TYR A 244 -3.45 -5.89 23.44
CA TYR A 244 -2.20 -5.11 23.36
C TYR A 244 -0.95 -5.85 23.81
N SER A 245 -1.08 -6.73 24.82
CA SER A 245 0.01 -7.52 25.38
C SER A 245 0.65 -8.49 24.38
N GLU A 246 -0.07 -8.89 23.33
CA GLU A 246 0.46 -9.72 22.25
C GLU A 246 1.33 -8.92 21.26
N GLY A 247 1.26 -7.58 21.32
CA GLY A 247 1.97 -6.71 20.40
C GLY A 247 1.44 -6.79 18.97
N ILE A 248 2.33 -6.54 18.00
CA ILE A 248 2.04 -6.66 16.57
C ILE A 248 2.13 -8.13 16.18
N ILE A 249 1.14 -8.60 15.43
CA ILE A 249 1.10 -9.98 14.91
C ILE A 249 1.48 -9.97 13.44
N GLU A 250 2.45 -10.81 13.08
CA GLU A 250 2.93 -10.97 11.71
C GLU A 250 2.70 -12.41 11.22
N ILE A 251 2.16 -12.56 10.01
CA ILE A 251 2.14 -13.84 9.27
C ILE A 251 3.19 -13.75 8.18
N GLN A 252 4.10 -14.74 8.15
CA GLN A 252 5.18 -14.82 7.18
C GLN A 252 4.93 -16.01 6.26
N VAL A 253 4.69 -15.75 4.99
CA VAL A 253 4.39 -16.78 3.98
C VAL A 253 5.54 -16.86 2.99
N PRO A 254 6.16 -18.04 2.79
CA PRO A 254 7.20 -18.21 1.77
C PRO A 254 6.72 -17.79 0.38
N LEU A 255 7.50 -16.97 -0.32
CA LEU A 255 7.12 -16.50 -1.66
C LEU A 255 6.92 -17.65 -2.65
N SER A 256 7.61 -18.79 -2.47
CA SER A 256 7.39 -20.02 -3.26
C SER A 256 5.95 -20.51 -3.18
N ASP A 257 5.34 -20.40 -2.00
CA ASP A 257 4.01 -20.92 -1.72
C ASP A 257 2.94 -19.92 -2.16
N VAL A 258 3.28 -18.62 -2.16
CA VAL A 258 2.37 -17.54 -2.57
C VAL A 258 2.32 -17.37 -4.09
N PHE A 259 3.42 -17.67 -4.81
CA PHE A 259 3.56 -17.35 -6.23
C PHE A 259 2.37 -17.74 -7.13
N PRO A 260 1.74 -18.93 -6.96
CA PRO A 260 0.56 -19.32 -7.76
C PRO A 260 -0.66 -18.41 -7.57
N TYR A 261 -0.73 -17.65 -6.49
CA TYR A 261 -1.87 -16.82 -6.10
C TYR A 261 -1.69 -15.33 -6.46
N ILE A 262 -0.53 -14.92 -7.00
CA ILE A 262 -0.24 -13.52 -7.34
C ILE A 262 -0.90 -13.14 -8.67
N LYS A 263 -1.76 -12.13 -8.65
CA LYS A 263 -2.38 -11.52 -9.85
C LYS A 263 -1.61 -10.31 -10.38
N SER A 264 -1.03 -9.51 -9.48
CA SER A 264 -0.35 -8.27 -9.85
C SER A 264 0.92 -8.55 -10.66
N GLU A 265 1.02 -7.96 -11.85
CA GLU A 265 2.19 -8.11 -12.74
C GLU A 265 3.48 -7.59 -12.09
N VAL A 266 3.40 -6.44 -11.41
CA VAL A 266 4.57 -5.87 -10.71
C VAL A 266 5.05 -6.79 -9.58
N LEU A 267 4.12 -7.41 -8.83
CA LEU A 267 4.51 -8.38 -7.80
C LEU A 267 5.03 -9.68 -8.40
N GLN A 268 4.47 -10.18 -9.50
CA GLN A 268 5.03 -11.35 -10.18
C GLN A 268 6.46 -11.08 -10.66
N ALA A 269 6.72 -9.91 -11.26
CA ALA A 269 8.06 -9.51 -11.69
C ALA A 269 9.02 -9.41 -10.50
N PHE A 270 8.59 -8.76 -9.41
CA PHE A 270 9.37 -8.62 -8.19
C PHE A 270 9.72 -9.98 -7.58
N VAL A 271 8.73 -10.88 -7.42
CA VAL A 271 8.91 -12.18 -6.77
C VAL A 271 9.78 -13.12 -7.61
N ARG A 272 9.61 -13.16 -8.95
CA ARG A 272 10.42 -14.04 -9.82
C ARG A 272 11.93 -13.79 -9.68
N LYS A 273 12.34 -12.54 -9.51
CA LYS A 273 13.77 -12.18 -9.38
C LYS A 273 14.35 -12.49 -7.99
N HIS A 274 13.51 -12.61 -6.98
CA HIS A 274 13.94 -12.94 -5.61
C HIS A 274 13.91 -14.45 -5.32
N GLN A 275 13.29 -15.26 -6.19
CA GLN A 275 13.31 -16.73 -6.13
C GLN A 275 14.54 -17.38 -6.77
N THR A 276 15.35 -16.61 -7.52
CA THR A 276 16.59 -17.06 -8.18
C THR A 276 17.82 -16.75 -7.34
#